data_AF-A0A8H5A5Y8-F1
#
_entry.id   AF-A0A8H5A5Y8-F1
#
_cell.length_a   1.000
_cell.length_b   1.000
_cell.length_c   1.000
_cell.angle_alpha   90.00
_cell.angle_beta   90.00
_cell.angle_gamma   90.00
#
_symmetry.space_group_name_H-M   'P 1'
#
loop_
_entity.id
_entity.type
_entity.pdbx_description
1 polymer ?
#
loop_
_entity_poly.entity_id
_entity_poly.type
_entity_poly.pdbx_seq_one_letter_code
_entity_poly.pdbx_strand_id
1 'polypeptide(L)'
;MAIQKKHGKGRLDKWYRLAKEKGLRARAAFKLIQLNKKFGFLEQSKVVIDLCAAPGSWLQVCRETCPTGAILIGCDLDYIKPIPGVLSFQSDITSSECRNTLRQHLKTWKADAVLHDGAPNVGTAWVQDSFNQVE
;
A
#
# COMPACT_ATOMS: atom_id res chain seq x y z
N MET A 1 28.65 -2.33 -14.16
CA MET A 1 28.78 -2.91 -12.80
C MET A 1 27.53 -3.72 -12.50
N ALA A 2 27.64 -5.03 -12.32
CA ALA A 2 26.51 -5.87 -12.00
C ALA A 2 26.08 -5.62 -10.54
N ILE A 3 24.84 -5.18 -10.35
CA ILE A 3 24.24 -5.01 -9.02
C ILE A 3 24.23 -6.39 -8.37
N GLN A 4 25.05 -6.61 -7.34
CA GLN A 4 25.00 -7.84 -6.55
C GLN A 4 23.61 -7.99 -5.94
N LYS A 5 22.86 -9.01 -6.39
CA LYS A 5 21.59 -9.40 -5.75
C LYS A 5 21.92 -9.87 -4.34
N LYS A 6 21.40 -9.17 -3.32
CA LYS A 6 21.49 -9.58 -1.90
C LYS A 6 21.02 -11.04 -1.72
N HIS A 7 21.77 -11.85 -0.98
CA HIS A 7 21.67 -13.32 -0.84
C HIS A 7 20.31 -13.87 -0.33
N GLY A 8 19.35 -13.03 0.07
CA GLY A 8 18.00 -13.44 0.49
C GLY A 8 16.88 -13.16 -0.53
N LYS A 9 17.12 -12.36 -1.58
CA LYS A 9 16.09 -11.93 -2.55
C LYS A 9 15.65 -13.03 -3.53
N GLY A 10 16.33 -14.18 -3.56
CA GLY A 10 16.06 -15.26 -4.52
C GLY A 10 15.09 -16.35 -4.03
N ARG A 11 14.87 -16.48 -2.71
CA ARG A 11 14.02 -17.54 -2.18
C ARG A 11 12.57 -17.04 -2.08
N LEU A 12 11.81 -17.27 -3.14
CA LEU A 12 10.37 -16.97 -3.19
C LEU A 12 9.64 -17.86 -2.19
N ASP A 13 9.11 -17.23 -1.14
CA ASP A 13 8.38 -17.92 -0.07
C ASP A 13 6.98 -18.40 -0.53
N LYS A 14 6.32 -19.19 0.32
CA LYS A 14 4.96 -19.71 0.06
C LYS A 14 3.98 -18.57 -0.26
N TRP A 15 4.10 -17.44 0.44
CA TRP A 15 3.20 -16.30 0.28
C TRP A 15 3.39 -15.57 -1.03
N TYR A 16 4.61 -15.51 -1.57
CA TYR A 16 4.87 -14.99 -2.90
C TYR A 16 4.16 -15.83 -3.96
N ARG A 17 4.28 -17.17 -3.89
CA ARG A 17 3.63 -18.08 -4.83
C ARG A 17 2.11 -17.96 -4.74
N LEU A 18 1.57 -17.97 -3.52
CA LEU A 18 0.14 -17.82 -3.27
C LEU A 18 -0.39 -16.46 -3.76
N ALA A 19 0.39 -15.38 -3.61
CA ALA A 19 0.01 -14.06 -4.16
C ALA A 19 -0.13 -14.13 -5.68
N LYS A 20 0.83 -14.75 -6.38
CA LYS A 20 0.76 -14.93 -7.83
C LYS A 20 -0.43 -15.78 -8.26
N GLU A 21 -0.66 -16.91 -7.59
CA GLU A 21 -1.81 -17.78 -7.83
C GLU A 21 -3.15 -17.05 -7.65
N LYS A 22 -3.24 -16.13 -6.68
CA LYS A 22 -4.43 -15.31 -6.42
C LYS A 22 -4.50 -14.01 -7.23
N GLY A 23 -3.55 -13.75 -8.12
CA GLY A 23 -3.52 -12.49 -8.90
C GLY A 23 -3.20 -11.23 -8.06
N LEU A 24 -2.69 -11.41 -6.84
CA LEU A 24 -2.25 -10.31 -5.97
C LEU A 24 -0.86 -9.83 -6.39
N ARG A 25 -0.67 -8.51 -6.37
CA ARG A 25 0.58 -7.88 -6.85
C ARG A 25 1.76 -8.10 -5.93
N ALA A 26 1.53 -8.30 -4.64
CA ALA A 26 2.56 -8.61 -3.65
C ALA A 26 2.02 -9.51 -2.53
N ARG A 27 2.94 -10.25 -1.90
CA ARG A 27 2.65 -11.05 -0.69
C ARG A 27 2.22 -10.21 0.51
N ALA A 28 2.49 -8.90 0.50
CA ALA A 28 2.06 -7.97 1.54
C ALA A 28 0.54 -7.87 1.67
N ALA A 29 -0.23 -8.16 0.61
CA ALA A 29 -1.70 -8.23 0.65
C ALA A 29 -2.23 -9.16 1.75
N PHE A 30 -1.52 -10.26 2.06
CA PHE A 30 -1.94 -11.18 3.12
C PHE A 30 -1.88 -10.54 4.51
N LYS A 31 -1.02 -9.54 4.74
CA LYS A 31 -1.00 -8.78 5.99
C LYS A 31 -2.34 -8.07 6.19
N LEU A 32 -2.78 -7.32 5.18
CA LEU A 32 -4.05 -6.57 5.26
C LEU A 32 -5.25 -7.50 5.33
N ILE A 33 -5.26 -8.60 4.58
CA ILE A 33 -6.32 -9.62 4.68
C ILE A 33 -6.41 -10.18 6.11
N GLN A 34 -5.27 -10.49 6.74
CA GLN A 34 -5.23 -11.01 8.12
C GLN A 34 -5.65 -9.95 9.15
N LEU A 35 -5.19 -8.71 8.98
CA LEU A 35 -5.61 -7.58 9.83
C LEU A 35 -7.11 -7.36 9.71
N ASN A 36 -7.65 -7.31 8.49
CA ASN A 36 -9.08 -7.12 8.31
C ASN A 36 -9.89 -8.30 8.82
N LYS A 37 -9.43 -9.54 8.66
CA LYS A 37 -10.09 -10.71 9.29
C LYS A 37 -10.19 -10.57 10.81
N LYS A 38 -9.20 -9.93 11.45
CA LYS A 38 -9.17 -9.73 12.91
C LYS A 38 -10.03 -8.55 13.36
N PHE A 39 -10.05 -7.46 12.60
CA PHE A 39 -10.60 -6.17 13.04
C PHE A 39 -11.86 -5.72 12.28
N GLY A 40 -12.14 -6.28 11.09
CA GLY A 40 -13.38 -6.07 10.30
C GLY A 40 -13.64 -4.62 9.92
N PHE A 41 -12.60 -3.85 9.57
CA PHE A 41 -12.71 -2.40 9.40
C PHE A 41 -12.92 -1.98 7.94
N LEU A 42 -12.57 -2.82 6.95
CA LEU A 42 -12.69 -2.47 5.53
C LEU A 42 -14.13 -2.57 5.02
N GLU A 43 -14.92 -3.53 5.51
CA GLU A 43 -16.29 -3.79 5.05
C GLU A 43 -17.23 -2.60 5.26
N GLN A 44 -16.91 -1.71 6.20
CA GLN A 44 -17.68 -0.50 6.50
C GLN A 44 -16.99 0.78 6.03
N SER A 45 -15.75 0.70 5.55
CA SER A 45 -14.97 1.86 5.10
C SER A 45 -15.44 2.31 3.72
N LYS A 46 -16.03 3.51 3.64
CA LYS A 46 -16.46 4.14 2.39
C LYS A 46 -15.32 4.95 1.76
N VAL A 47 -14.35 5.38 2.55
CA VAL A 47 -13.19 6.13 2.09
C VAL A 47 -11.92 5.56 2.70
N VAL A 48 -11.02 5.06 1.85
CA VAL A 48 -9.74 4.50 2.29
C VAL A 48 -8.60 5.16 1.52
N ILE A 49 -7.58 5.58 2.27
CA ILE A 49 -6.32 6.10 1.71
C ILE A 49 -5.22 5.10 2.01
N ASP A 50 -4.46 4.69 1.00
CA ASP A 50 -3.29 3.82 1.12
C ASP A 50 -2.02 4.65 0.79
N LEU A 51 -1.17 4.82 1.80
CA LEU A 51 0.08 5.57 1.71
C LEU A 51 1.26 4.61 1.54
N CYS A 52 2.24 5.01 0.72
CA CYS A 52 3.33 4.12 0.31
C CYS A 52 2.77 2.83 -0.33
N ALA A 53 1.79 3.01 -1.22
CA ALA A 53 0.92 1.94 -1.69
C ALA A 53 1.53 1.05 -2.79
N ALA A 54 2.65 1.42 -3.42
CA ALA A 54 3.23 0.63 -4.51
C ALA A 54 3.63 -0.78 -4.03
N PRO A 55 3.31 -1.86 -4.78
CA PRO A 55 2.76 -1.90 -6.15
C PRO A 55 1.22 -1.88 -6.25
N GLY A 56 0.51 -1.61 -5.15
CA GLY A 56 -0.95 -1.52 -5.07
C GLY A 56 -1.61 -2.77 -4.51
N SER A 57 -0.88 -3.60 -3.76
CA SER A 57 -1.43 -4.88 -3.28
C SER A 57 -2.48 -4.72 -2.19
N TRP A 58 -2.36 -3.69 -1.34
CA TRP A 58 -3.36 -3.36 -0.33
C TRP A 58 -4.59 -2.68 -0.95
N LEU A 59 -4.39 -1.81 -1.95
CA LEU A 59 -5.48 -1.29 -2.79
C LEU A 59 -6.32 -2.39 -3.47
N GLN A 60 -5.72 -3.50 -3.92
CA GLN A 60 -6.48 -4.64 -4.44
C GLN A 60 -7.41 -5.24 -3.38
N VAL A 61 -6.89 -5.45 -2.17
CA VAL A 61 -7.66 -5.98 -1.04
C VAL A 61 -8.78 -5.01 -0.64
N CYS A 62 -8.50 -3.70 -0.59
CA CYS A 62 -9.50 -2.68 -0.33
C CYS A 62 -10.60 -2.70 -1.38
N ARG A 63 -10.24 -2.82 -2.67
CA ARG A 63 -11.21 -2.88 -3.76
C ARG A 63 -12.12 -4.09 -3.68
N GLU A 64 -11.61 -5.24 -3.24
CA GLU A 64 -12.39 -6.47 -3.07
C GLU A 64 -13.28 -6.46 -1.83
N THR A 65 -12.87 -5.75 -0.77
CA THR A 65 -13.49 -5.85 0.56
C THR A 65 -14.41 -4.68 0.91
N CYS A 66 -14.08 -3.46 0.47
CA CYS A 66 -14.87 -2.27 0.76
C CYS A 66 -16.20 -2.27 -0.03
N PRO A 67 -17.23 -1.55 0.43
CA PRO A 67 -18.50 -1.43 -0.28
C PRO A 67 -18.35 -0.92 -1.72
N THR A 68 -19.26 -1.33 -2.58
CA THR A 68 -19.36 -0.79 -3.95
C THR A 68 -19.52 0.73 -3.90
N GLY A 69 -18.70 1.44 -4.67
CA GLY A 69 -18.69 2.90 -4.69
C GLY A 69 -17.79 3.55 -3.62
N ALA A 70 -17.07 2.76 -2.82
CA ALA A 70 -16.04 3.29 -1.94
C ALA A 70 -14.98 4.09 -2.70
N ILE A 71 -14.55 5.19 -2.11
CA ILE A 71 -13.47 6.05 -2.59
C ILE A 71 -12.16 5.47 -2.11
N LEU A 72 -11.40 4.89 -3.02
CA LEU A 72 -10.11 4.26 -2.74
C LEU A 72 -9.00 5.08 -3.39
N ILE A 73 -8.08 5.59 -2.58
CA ILE A 73 -7.01 6.48 -3.03
C ILE A 73 -5.65 5.91 -2.62
N GLY A 74 -4.74 5.74 -3.58
CA GLY A 74 -3.36 5.34 -3.35
C GLY A 74 -2.36 6.45 -3.66
N CYS A 75 -1.36 6.62 -2.80
CA CYS A 75 -0.23 7.51 -3.03
C CYS A 75 1.09 6.78 -2.80
N ASP A 76 2.02 6.93 -3.73
CA ASP A 76 3.39 6.42 -3.60
C ASP A 76 4.35 7.28 -4.44
N LEU A 77 5.65 7.20 -4.17
CA LEU A 77 6.67 7.75 -5.06
C LEU A 77 6.78 6.93 -6.36
N ASP A 78 6.56 5.61 -6.27
CA ASP A 78 6.64 4.68 -7.38
C ASP A 78 5.30 4.54 -8.14
N TYR A 79 5.40 4.12 -9.40
CA TYR A 79 4.22 3.92 -10.25
C TYR A 79 3.36 2.76 -9.77
N ILE A 80 2.07 3.04 -9.53
CA ILE A 80 1.06 2.02 -9.28
C ILE A 80 0.32 1.75 -10.59
N LYS A 81 0.43 0.53 -11.11
CA LYS A 81 -0.37 0.11 -12.28
C LYS A 81 -1.86 0.31 -11.97
N PRO A 82 -2.69 0.86 -12.87
CA PRO A 82 -4.10 1.12 -12.60
C PRO A 82 -4.85 -0.10 -12.06
N ILE A 83 -5.73 0.13 -11.08
CA ILE A 83 -6.68 -0.85 -10.55
C ILE A 83 -8.08 -0.27 -10.79
N PRO A 84 -9.00 -1.01 -11.45
CA PRO A 84 -10.35 -0.51 -11.71
C PRO A 84 -11.09 -0.08 -10.43
N GLY A 85 -11.64 1.14 -10.43
CA GLY A 85 -12.35 1.69 -9.28
C GLY A 85 -11.44 2.19 -8.15
N VAL A 86 -10.13 2.33 -8.41
CA VAL A 86 -9.16 2.92 -7.49
C VAL A 86 -8.50 4.10 -8.15
N LEU A 87 -8.42 5.22 -7.43
CA LEU A 87 -7.61 6.35 -7.80
C LEU A 87 -6.20 6.15 -7.26
N SER A 88 -5.17 6.33 -8.07
CA SER A 88 -3.79 6.32 -7.61
C SER A 88 -2.98 7.39 -8.31
N PHE A 89 -2.09 8.05 -7.57
CA PHE A 89 -1.19 9.06 -8.13
C PHE A 89 0.20 8.96 -7.51
N GLN A 90 1.20 9.45 -8.25
CA GLN A 90 2.58 9.49 -7.79
C GLN A 90 2.85 10.79 -7.06
N SER A 91 3.24 10.73 -5.79
CA SER A 91 3.61 11.90 -5.02
C SER A 91 4.39 11.53 -3.77
N ASP A 92 5.17 12.50 -3.30
CA ASP A 92 5.78 12.45 -1.97
C ASP A 92 4.73 12.79 -0.92
N ILE A 93 4.48 11.88 0.01
CA ILE A 93 3.48 12.04 1.08
C ILE A 93 3.80 13.20 2.03
N THR A 94 5.04 13.66 2.10
CA THR A 94 5.48 14.81 2.91
C THR A 94 5.16 16.15 2.24
N SER A 95 4.96 16.14 0.91
CA SER A 95 4.74 17.35 0.12
C SER A 95 3.41 18.03 0.42
N SER A 96 3.35 19.35 0.23
CA SER A 96 2.08 20.09 0.25
C SER A 96 1.19 19.73 -0.94
N GLU A 97 1.79 19.32 -2.06
CA GLU A 97 1.09 18.95 -3.27
C GLU A 97 0.26 17.67 -3.07
N CYS A 98 0.85 16.61 -2.52
CA CYS A 98 0.12 15.40 -2.14
C CYS A 98 -1.09 15.71 -1.25
N ARG A 99 -0.90 16.55 -0.22
CA ARG A 99 -1.97 16.98 0.68
C ARG A 99 -3.09 17.72 -0.06
N ASN A 100 -2.76 18.56 -1.04
CA ASN A 100 -3.75 19.27 -1.84
C ASN A 100 -4.49 18.34 -2.80
N THR A 101 -3.79 17.42 -3.46
CA THR A 101 -4.38 16.38 -4.32
C THR A 101 -5.37 15.52 -3.54
N LEU A 102 -4.99 15.03 -2.35
CA LEU A 102 -5.89 14.28 -1.48
C LEU A 102 -7.14 15.09 -1.13
N ARG A 103 -6.99 16.37 -0.72
CA ARG A 103 -8.13 17.24 -0.41
C ARG A 103 -9.08 17.44 -1.60
N GLN A 104 -8.54 17.61 -2.81
CA GLN A 104 -9.34 17.77 -4.02
C GLN A 104 -10.19 16.54 -4.32
N HIS A 105 -9.63 15.34 -4.14
CA HIS A 105 -10.33 14.09 -4.39
C HIS A 105 -11.33 13.73 -3.28
N LEU A 106 -10.99 14.01 -2.02
CA LEU A 106 -11.86 13.77 -0.87
C LEU A 106 -13.02 14.78 -0.80
N LYS A 107 -12.81 16.00 -1.32
CA LYS A 107 -13.78 17.12 -1.22
C LYS A 107 -14.17 17.38 0.24
N THR A 108 -15.38 16.99 0.62
CA THR A 108 -15.93 17.12 1.99
C THR A 108 -15.85 15.82 2.79
N TRP A 109 -15.54 14.70 2.13
CA TRP A 109 -15.43 13.41 2.79
C TRP A 109 -14.17 13.34 3.66
N LYS A 110 -14.28 12.63 4.78
CA LYS A 110 -13.12 12.23 5.59
C LYS A 110 -12.77 10.78 5.27
N ALA A 111 -11.50 10.42 5.45
CA ALA A 111 -11.08 9.02 5.38
C ALA A 111 -11.63 8.25 6.59
N ASP A 112 -12.22 7.09 6.34
CA ASP A 112 -12.61 6.15 7.38
C ASP A 112 -11.40 5.33 7.85
N ALA A 113 -10.49 5.03 6.91
CA ALA A 113 -9.22 4.36 7.20
C ALA A 113 -8.07 4.99 6.40
N VAL A 114 -6.91 5.09 7.05
CA VAL A 114 -5.63 5.41 6.42
C VAL A 114 -4.69 4.25 6.66
N LEU A 115 -4.15 3.69 5.59
CA LEU A 115 -3.26 2.55 5.57
C LEU A 115 -1.84 2.99 5.23
N HIS A 116 -0.84 2.30 5.79
CA HIS A 116 0.57 2.56 5.53
C HIS A 116 1.41 1.29 5.74
N ASP A 117 1.91 0.69 4.65
CA ASP A 117 2.89 -0.43 4.69
C ASP A 117 4.28 0.02 4.20
N GLY A 118 4.54 1.33 4.19
CA GLY A 118 5.81 1.91 3.78
C GLY A 118 6.95 1.49 4.71
N ALA A 119 8.05 1.03 4.11
CA ALA A 119 9.27 0.68 4.80
C ALA A 119 10.51 1.05 3.95
N PRO A 120 11.61 1.49 4.58
CA PRO A 120 12.82 1.83 3.85
C PRO A 120 13.47 0.59 3.24
N ASN A 121 14.37 0.82 2.27
CA ASN A 121 15.20 -0.23 1.71
C ASN A 121 16.20 -0.76 2.77
N VAL A 122 15.80 -1.79 3.49
CA VAL A 122 16.59 -2.38 4.58
C VAL A 122 17.92 -2.99 4.13
N GLY A 123 18.88 -2.97 5.05
CA GLY A 123 20.19 -3.59 4.92
C GLY A 123 21.34 -2.59 4.80
N THR A 124 21.22 -1.45 5.49
CA THR A 124 22.36 -0.62 5.89
C THR A 124 22.81 -1.04 7.30
N ALA A 125 22.50 -0.26 8.33
CA ALA A 125 22.60 -0.61 9.73
C ALA A 125 21.20 -0.59 10.35
N TRP A 126 20.88 -1.56 11.22
CA TRP A 126 19.55 -1.66 11.85
C TRP A 126 19.12 -0.38 12.57
N VAL A 127 20.07 0.34 13.19
CA VAL A 127 19.81 1.63 13.86
C VAL A 127 19.32 2.68 12.85
N GLN A 128 19.94 2.78 11.67
CA GLN A 128 19.53 3.72 10.64
C GLN A 128 18.19 3.30 10.01
N ASP A 129 18.05 2.02 9.69
CA ASP A 129 16.85 1.48 9.04
C ASP A 129 15.61 1.63 9.96
N SER A 130 15.77 1.47 11.28
CA SER A 130 14.69 1.67 12.25
C SER A 130 14.38 3.14 12.52
N PHE A 131 15.39 4.00 12.58
CA PHE A 131 15.20 5.44 12.70
C PHE A 131 14.38 5.99 11.52
N ASN A 132 14.78 5.67 10.29
CA ASN A 132 14.08 6.08 9.06
C ASN A 132 12.66 5.51 8.91
N GLN A 133 12.28 4.51 9.72
CA GLN A 133 10.93 3.95 9.72
C GLN A 133 10.01 4.70 10.70
N VAL A 134 10.60 5.30 11.74
CA VAL A 134 9.88 6.01 12.81
C VAL A 134 9.71 7.49 12.47
N GLU A 135 10.73 8.09 11.86
CA GLU A 135 10.72 9.46 11.35
C GLU A 135 10.11 9.54 9.95
#